data_AF-A0A7C2PWZ7-F1
#
_entry.id   AF-A0A7C2PWZ7-F1
#
_cell.length_a   1.000
_cell.length_b   1.000
_cell.length_c   1.000
_cell.angle_alpha   90.00
_cell.angle_beta   90.00
_cell.angle_gamma   90.00
#
_symmetry.space_group_name_H-M   'P 1'
#
loop_
_entity.id
_entity.type
_entity.pdbx_description
1 polymer ?
#
loop_
_entity_poly.entity_id
_entity_poly.type
_entity_poly.pdbx_seq_one_letter_code
_entity_poly.pdbx_strand_id
1 'polypeptide(L)'
;MLFSRASRWVCALLLGACVCGCDSTARQRRQLASRYPPDRAQAIVRLAEAGDTQAVHTLVELLADDDRAVRMYAILALERLCGENYGYRYYDPPAEREAAIRRWRQALQDGLVVVHRPTAATGTNQRLEESPVPPPPTDGGDGEPPEQRSR
;
A
#
# COMPACT_ATOMS: atom_id res chain seq x y z
N MET A 1 -15.70 -67.38 -30.24
CA MET A 1 -14.80 -66.24 -29.94
C MET A 1 -15.65 -65.20 -29.22
N LEU A 2 -15.87 -65.33 -27.91
CA LEU A 2 -15.07 -64.81 -26.78
C LEU A 2 -15.01 -63.27 -26.68
N PHE A 3 -15.65 -62.78 -25.61
CA PHE A 3 -15.35 -61.62 -24.75
C PHE A 3 -15.42 -60.19 -25.35
N SER A 4 -16.34 -59.32 -24.89
CA SER A 4 -16.26 -58.49 -23.65
C SER A 4 -15.59 -57.13 -23.97
N ARG A 5 -16.05 -55.94 -23.58
CA ARG A 5 -16.37 -55.36 -22.26
C ARG A 5 -17.12 -54.01 -22.51
N ALA A 6 -18.28 -53.74 -21.91
CA ALA A 6 -18.44 -53.00 -20.65
C ALA A 6 -17.62 -51.70 -20.48
N SER A 7 -18.35 -50.59 -20.22
CA SER A 7 -18.10 -49.54 -19.19
C SER A 7 -18.26 -48.12 -19.76
N ARG A 8 -19.44 -47.48 -19.66
CA ARG A 8 -19.83 -46.63 -18.51
C ARG A 8 -18.66 -45.89 -17.86
N TRP A 9 -18.49 -44.61 -18.17
CA TRP A 9 -17.86 -43.61 -17.29
C TRP A 9 -18.61 -42.28 -17.45
N VAL A 10 -19.64 -42.12 -16.62
CA VAL A 10 -20.11 -40.81 -16.16
C VAL A 10 -19.10 -40.39 -15.08
N CYS A 11 -18.33 -39.32 -15.31
CA CYS A 11 -17.56 -38.62 -14.28
C CYS A 11 -17.63 -37.12 -14.59
N ALA A 12 -18.41 -36.38 -13.80
CA ALA A 12 -17.93 -35.46 -12.77
C ALA A 12 -17.72 -34.05 -13.35
N LEU A 13 -18.69 -33.12 -13.28
CA LEU A 13 -19.02 -32.33 -12.07
C LEU A 13 -17.76 -32.04 -11.24
N LEU A 14 -17.13 -30.89 -11.49
CA LEU A 14 -16.42 -30.03 -10.52
C LEU A 14 -15.55 -29.02 -11.27
N LEU A 15 -15.95 -27.75 -11.27
CA LEU A 15 -15.02 -26.63 -11.13
C LEU A 15 -15.85 -25.45 -10.62
N GLY A 16 -15.94 -25.39 -9.29
CA GLY A 16 -16.50 -24.26 -8.58
C GLY A 16 -15.73 -23.00 -8.96
N ALA A 17 -16.42 -22.08 -9.63
CA ALA A 17 -15.94 -20.74 -9.83
C ALA A 17 -16.04 -20.00 -8.49
N CYS A 18 -14.94 -20.00 -7.72
CA CYS A 18 -14.72 -19.04 -6.65
C CYS A 18 -14.62 -17.63 -7.26
N VAL A 19 -15.75 -16.97 -7.51
CA VAL A 19 -15.80 -15.54 -7.80
C VAL A 19 -15.83 -14.80 -6.47
N CYS A 20 -14.74 -14.85 -5.72
CA CYS A 20 -14.55 -14.04 -4.52
C CYS A 20 -13.60 -12.91 -4.85
N GLY A 21 -14.14 -11.72 -5.16
CA GLY A 21 -13.41 -10.45 -4.96
C GLY A 21 -13.34 -9.46 -6.11
N CYS A 22 -13.66 -9.80 -7.36
CA CYS A 22 -13.47 -8.86 -8.48
C CYS A 22 -14.60 -7.81 -8.66
N ASP A 23 -15.77 -8.02 -8.06
CA ASP A 23 -16.95 -7.19 -8.33
C ASP A 23 -17.01 -5.89 -7.48
N SER A 24 -16.46 -5.91 -6.27
CA SER A 24 -16.66 -4.83 -5.29
C SER A 24 -15.91 -3.52 -5.58
N THR A 25 -14.87 -3.54 -6.43
CA THR A 25 -14.05 -2.36 -6.76
C THR A 25 -14.32 -1.78 -8.14
N ALA A 26 -15.11 -2.47 -8.97
CA ALA A 26 -15.42 -2.03 -10.33
C ALA A 26 -16.22 -0.71 -10.37
N ARG A 27 -17.01 -0.43 -9.33
CA ARG A 27 -17.71 0.85 -9.18
C ARG A 27 -16.71 1.98 -8.88
N GLN A 28 -15.74 1.73 -8.02
CA GLN A 28 -14.76 2.71 -7.55
C GLN A 28 -13.81 3.08 -8.67
N ARG A 29 -13.36 2.10 -9.48
CA ARG A 29 -12.58 2.39 -10.70
C ARG A 29 -13.31 3.34 -11.65
N ARG A 30 -14.64 3.18 -11.82
CA ARG A 30 -15.46 4.13 -12.60
C ARG A 30 -15.54 5.51 -11.94
N GLN A 31 -15.63 5.55 -10.61
CA GLN A 31 -15.72 6.81 -9.84
C GLN A 31 -14.43 7.64 -9.88
N LEU A 32 -13.29 7.06 -10.23
CA LEU A 32 -12.05 7.81 -10.48
C LEU A 32 -12.19 8.87 -11.59
N ALA A 33 -13.16 8.71 -12.49
CA ALA A 33 -13.46 9.69 -13.54
C ALA A 33 -14.54 10.72 -13.13
N SER A 34 -14.97 10.75 -11.86
CA SER A 34 -15.99 11.72 -11.42
C SER A 34 -15.51 13.16 -11.61
N ARG A 35 -16.42 14.04 -12.05
CA ARG A 35 -16.17 15.49 -12.12
C ARG A 35 -15.93 16.11 -10.74
N TYR A 36 -16.40 15.45 -9.68
CA TYR A 36 -16.32 15.98 -8.32
C TYR A 36 -15.07 15.44 -7.60
N PRO A 37 -14.12 16.31 -7.19
CA PRO A 37 -12.89 15.85 -6.55
C PRO A 37 -13.08 14.95 -5.30
N PRO A 38 -14.05 15.24 -4.40
CA PRO A 38 -14.30 14.37 -3.25
C PRO A 38 -14.66 12.93 -3.63
N ASP A 39 -15.38 12.73 -4.73
CA ASP A 39 -15.75 11.41 -5.22
C ASP A 39 -14.53 10.62 -5.70
N ARG A 40 -13.62 11.29 -6.42
CA ARG A 40 -12.35 10.70 -6.87
C ARG A 40 -11.50 10.32 -5.67
N ALA A 41 -11.33 11.24 -4.72
CA ALA A 41 -10.59 10.99 -3.49
C ALA A 41 -11.14 9.79 -2.71
N GLN A 42 -12.47 9.72 -2.53
CA GLN A 42 -13.10 8.58 -1.87
C GLN A 42 -12.86 7.26 -2.63
N ALA A 43 -12.97 7.29 -3.95
CA ALA A 43 -12.70 6.12 -4.80
C ALA A 43 -11.25 5.64 -4.67
N ILE A 44 -10.27 6.55 -4.68
CA ILE A 44 -8.86 6.23 -4.48
C ILE A 44 -8.65 5.50 -3.15
N VAL A 45 -9.18 6.04 -2.05
CA VAL A 45 -9.04 5.44 -0.71
C VAL A 45 -9.61 4.02 -0.70
N ARG A 46 -10.82 3.82 -1.25
CA ARG A 46 -11.46 2.49 -1.31
C ARG A 46 -10.66 1.48 -2.13
N LEU A 47 -10.04 1.92 -3.23
CA LEU A 47 -9.22 1.05 -4.08
C LEU A 47 -7.92 0.66 -3.37
N ALA A 48 -7.29 1.59 -2.65
CA ALA A 48 -6.09 1.34 -1.86
C ALA A 48 -6.37 0.40 -0.67
N GLU A 49 -7.51 0.58 0.01
CA GLU A 49 -7.99 -0.32 1.07
C GLU A 49 -8.21 -1.74 0.55
N ALA A 50 -8.82 -1.86 -0.64
CA ALA A 50 -9.10 -3.13 -1.28
C ALA A 50 -7.86 -3.80 -1.90
N GLY A 51 -6.71 -3.12 -1.97
CA GLY A 51 -5.52 -3.64 -2.64
C GLY A 51 -5.69 -3.77 -4.15
N ASP A 52 -6.50 -2.91 -4.77
CA ASP A 52 -6.83 -3.03 -6.19
C ASP A 52 -5.68 -2.56 -7.09
N THR A 53 -4.79 -3.49 -7.38
CA THR A 53 -3.63 -3.33 -8.26
C THR A 53 -3.99 -2.88 -9.68
N GLN A 54 -5.23 -3.13 -10.13
CA GLN A 54 -5.68 -2.73 -11.47
C GLN A 54 -5.86 -1.20 -11.58
N ALA A 55 -5.97 -0.50 -10.45
CA ALA A 55 -6.11 0.94 -10.42
C ALA A 55 -4.77 1.69 -10.59
N VAL A 56 -3.61 1.01 -10.48
CA VAL A 56 -2.28 1.66 -10.43
C VAL A 56 -2.06 2.62 -11.60
N HIS A 57 -2.40 2.21 -12.83
CA HIS A 57 -2.26 3.08 -14.01
C HIS A 57 -3.07 4.38 -13.87
N THR A 58 -4.35 4.28 -13.49
CA THR A 58 -5.21 5.46 -13.29
C THR A 58 -4.77 6.30 -12.09
N LEU A 59 -4.27 5.68 -11.03
CA LEU A 59 -3.74 6.42 -9.88
C LEU A 59 -2.51 7.26 -10.25
N VAL A 60 -1.64 6.75 -11.14
CA VAL A 60 -0.50 7.52 -11.68
C VAL A 60 -0.99 8.72 -12.51
N GLU A 61 -2.10 8.59 -13.23
CA GLU A 61 -2.70 9.72 -13.95
C GLU A 61 -3.24 10.79 -12.98
N LEU A 62 -3.85 10.37 -11.88
CA LEU A 62 -4.41 11.26 -10.84
C LEU A 62 -3.34 12.01 -10.03
N LEU A 63 -2.06 11.68 -10.18
CA LEU A 63 -0.96 12.52 -9.68
C LEU A 63 -0.89 13.88 -10.40
N ALA A 64 -1.46 13.99 -11.59
CA ALA A 64 -1.57 15.26 -12.33
C ALA A 64 -2.85 16.04 -12.00
N ASP A 65 -3.76 15.50 -11.19
CA ASP A 65 -5.07 16.10 -10.92
C ASP A 65 -4.96 17.53 -10.38
N ASP A 66 -5.89 18.42 -10.78
CA ASP A 66 -5.90 19.82 -10.35
C ASP A 66 -6.16 19.96 -8.84
N ASP A 67 -6.93 19.04 -8.27
CA ASP A 67 -7.27 19.05 -6.85
C ASP A 67 -6.13 18.49 -5.99
N ARG A 68 -5.69 19.28 -5.00
CA ARG A 68 -4.59 18.93 -4.11
C ARG A 68 -4.87 17.68 -3.28
N ALA A 69 -6.12 17.47 -2.84
CA ALA A 69 -6.48 16.32 -2.04
C ALA A 69 -6.46 15.05 -2.89
N VAL A 70 -6.97 15.11 -4.13
CA VAL A 70 -6.91 13.97 -5.06
C VAL A 70 -5.46 13.54 -5.30
N ARG A 71 -4.54 14.47 -5.55
CA ARG A 71 -3.11 14.15 -5.70
C ARG A 71 -2.50 13.50 -4.47
N MET A 72 -2.83 14.03 -3.28
CA MET A 72 -2.36 13.48 -2.01
C MET A 72 -2.84 12.04 -1.82
N TYR A 73 -4.14 11.78 -2.03
CA TYR A 73 -4.65 10.41 -1.90
C TYR A 73 -4.10 9.47 -2.97
N ALA A 74 -3.89 9.96 -4.19
CA ALA A 74 -3.30 9.16 -5.26
C ALA A 74 -1.90 8.66 -4.91
N ILE A 75 -1.02 9.54 -4.39
CA ILE A 75 0.33 9.11 -4.00
C ILE A 75 0.32 8.17 -2.79
N LEU A 76 -0.52 8.42 -1.78
CA LEU A 76 -0.65 7.52 -0.63
C LEU A 76 -1.16 6.14 -1.03
N ALA A 77 -2.09 6.08 -2.00
CA ALA A 77 -2.58 4.82 -2.54
C ALA A 77 -1.48 4.07 -3.29
N LEU A 78 -0.68 4.77 -4.11
CA LEU A 78 0.45 4.18 -4.82
C LEU A 78 1.53 3.67 -3.85
N GLU A 79 1.88 4.42 -2.81
CA GLU A 79 2.81 3.96 -1.77
C GLU A 79 2.31 2.69 -1.08
N ARG A 80 1.00 2.62 -0.79
CA ARG A 80 0.40 1.43 -0.18
C ARG A 80 0.40 0.21 -1.10
N LEU A 81 0.16 0.42 -2.39
CA LEU A 81 0.06 -0.67 -3.38
C LEU A 81 1.43 -1.11 -3.89
N CYS A 82 2.39 -0.19 -4.00
CA CYS A 82 3.66 -0.41 -4.69
C CYS A 82 4.89 -0.25 -3.79
N GLY A 83 4.73 0.23 -2.56
CA GLY A 83 5.85 0.45 -1.62
C GLY A 83 6.76 1.61 -1.97
N GLU A 84 6.48 2.32 -3.06
CA GLU A 84 7.35 3.36 -3.64
C GLU A 84 6.54 4.60 -4.01
N ASN A 85 7.20 5.76 -3.97
CA ASN A 85 6.61 7.04 -4.38
C ASN A 85 7.32 7.73 -5.54
N TYR A 86 8.45 7.18 -5.99
CA TYR A 86 9.33 7.76 -7.01
C TYR A 86 9.54 9.26 -6.77
N GLY A 87 9.81 9.67 -5.53
CA GLY A 87 10.12 11.05 -5.15
C GLY A 87 9.05 12.06 -5.54
N TYR A 88 7.78 11.66 -5.61
CA TYR A 88 6.66 12.57 -5.85
C TYR A 88 6.21 13.22 -4.55
N ARG A 89 5.98 14.54 -4.52
CA ARG A 89 5.22 15.20 -3.45
C ARG A 89 4.08 16.02 -4.03
N TYR A 90 2.89 15.86 -3.45
CA TYR A 90 1.65 16.41 -3.99
C TYR A 90 1.53 17.95 -3.96
N TYR A 91 2.38 18.60 -3.16
CA TYR A 91 2.47 20.05 -3.01
C TYR A 91 3.65 20.69 -3.75
N ASP A 92 4.48 19.90 -4.43
CA ASP A 92 5.60 20.42 -5.21
C ASP A 92 5.11 21.26 -6.41
N PRO A 93 5.96 22.16 -6.93
CA PRO A 93 5.67 22.89 -8.16
C PRO A 93 5.30 21.94 -9.32
N PRO A 94 4.43 22.36 -10.25
CA PRO A 94 3.95 21.51 -11.35
C PRO A 94 5.08 20.80 -12.13
N ALA A 95 6.17 21.51 -12.42
CA ALA A 95 7.31 20.96 -13.17
C ALA A 95 7.99 19.78 -12.44
N GLU A 96 8.13 19.86 -11.11
CA GLU A 96 8.71 18.79 -10.29
C GLU A 96 7.77 17.59 -10.20
N ARG A 97 6.46 17.85 -10.04
CA ARG A 97 5.42 16.81 -10.08
C ARG A 97 5.43 16.06 -11.40
N GLU A 98 5.51 16.77 -12.52
CA GLU A 98 5.59 16.17 -13.86
C GLU A 98 6.84 15.30 -14.02
N ALA A 99 7.98 15.73 -13.49
CA ALA A 99 9.20 14.93 -13.52
C ALA A 99 9.06 13.62 -12.73
N ALA A 100 8.39 13.65 -11.58
CA ALA A 100 8.05 12.45 -10.83
C ALA A 100 7.04 11.55 -11.55
N ILE A 101 6.01 12.13 -12.18
CA ILE A 101 5.02 11.39 -12.99
C ILE A 101 5.68 10.70 -14.18
N ARG A 102 6.66 11.34 -14.83
CA ARG A 102 7.45 10.70 -15.90
C ARG A 102 8.20 9.47 -15.39
N ARG A 103 8.82 9.55 -14.21
CA ARG A 103 9.51 8.42 -13.58
C ARG A 103 8.53 7.28 -13.25
N TRP A 104 7.35 7.59 -12.74
CA TRP A 104 6.26 6.63 -12.54
C TRP A 104 5.85 5.91 -13.84
N ARG A 105 5.62 6.67 -14.91
CA ARG A 105 5.22 6.11 -16.22
C ARG A 105 6.31 5.23 -16.81
N GLN A 106 7.56 5.65 -16.71
CA GLN A 106 8.70 4.87 -17.15
C GLN A 106 8.80 3.55 -16.36
N ALA A 107 8.69 3.60 -15.03
CA ALA A 107 8.71 2.40 -14.20
C ALA A 107 7.59 1.40 -14.56
N LEU A 108 6.40 1.89 -14.92
CA LEU A 108 5.30 1.04 -15.40
C LEU A 108 5.62 0.40 -16.76
N GLN A 109 6.25 1.13 -17.68
CA GLN A 109 6.68 0.61 -18.98
C GLN A 109 7.78 -0.45 -18.84
N ASP A 110 8.72 -0.22 -17.92
CA ASP A 110 9.84 -1.12 -17.65
C ASP A 110 9.42 -2.36 -16.82
N GLY A 111 8.18 -2.39 -16.32
CA GLY A 111 7.68 -3.46 -15.44
C GLY A 111 8.32 -3.48 -14.06
N LEU A 112 8.94 -2.37 -13.64
CA LEU A 112 9.67 -2.23 -12.37
C LEU A 112 8.75 -1.92 -11.18
N VAL A 113 7.48 -1.61 -11.43
CA VAL A 113 6.50 -1.40 -10.37
C VAL A 113 6.12 -2.76 -9.77
N VAL A 114 6.74 -3.08 -8.63
CA VAL A 114 6.39 -4.26 -7.84
C VAL A 114 5.11 -3.94 -7.08
N VAL A 115 4.01 -4.62 -7.42
CA VAL A 115 2.74 -4.42 -6.73
C VAL A 115 2.63 -5.40 -5.57
N HIS A 116 2.61 -4.86 -4.36
CA HIS A 116 2.40 -5.63 -3.15
C HIS A 116 0.91 -5.95 -3.00
N ARG A 117 0.53 -7.22 -3.19
CA ARG A 117 -0.77 -7.66 -2.69
C ARG A 117 -0.78 -7.48 -1.17
N PRO A 118 -1.85 -6.92 -0.58
CA PRO A 118 -2.03 -6.98 0.86
C PRO A 118 -2.02 -8.45 1.24
N THR A 119 -0.96 -8.90 1.91
CA THR A 119 -0.97 -10.19 2.57
C THR A 119 -2.02 -10.08 3.66
N ALA A 120 -3.15 -10.77 3.47
CA ALA A 120 -4.13 -10.94 4.53
C ALA A 120 -3.40 -11.57 5.72
N ALA A 121 -3.17 -10.75 6.75
CA ALA A 121 -2.75 -11.12 8.10
C ALA A 121 -2.04 -12.48 8.22
N THR A 122 -0.73 -12.52 7.95
CA THR A 122 0.12 -13.44 8.72
C THR A 122 0.23 -12.85 10.11
N GLY A 123 -0.71 -13.21 10.97
CA GLY A 123 -0.51 -13.12 12.41
C GLY A 123 0.65 -14.05 12.77
N THR A 124 1.83 -13.49 12.99
CA THR A 124 2.83 -14.10 13.86
C THR A 124 3.60 -12.98 14.53
N ASN A 125 3.46 -12.95 15.85
CA ASN A 125 4.24 -12.12 16.75
C ASN A 125 5.72 -12.08 16.36
N GLN A 126 6.19 -10.89 16.01
CA GLN A 126 7.50 -10.44 16.44
C GLN A 126 7.23 -9.11 17.14
N ARG A 127 6.63 -9.19 18.33
CA ARG A 127 7.40 -9.01 19.57
C ARG A 127 8.56 -8.06 19.30
N LEU A 128 8.30 -6.79 19.59
CA LEU A 128 9.31 -5.88 20.08
C LEU A 128 10.14 -6.67 21.09
N GLU A 129 11.27 -7.21 20.66
CA GLU A 129 12.42 -7.28 21.54
C GLU A 129 12.78 -5.82 21.77
N GLU A 130 12.08 -5.28 22.76
CA GLU A 130 12.48 -4.18 23.58
C GLU A 130 13.91 -4.51 24.02
N SER A 131 14.87 -4.08 23.20
CA SER A 131 16.26 -3.98 23.61
C SER A 131 16.22 -3.24 24.94
N PRO A 132 16.75 -3.82 26.03
CA PRO A 132 16.67 -3.17 27.32
C PRO A 132 17.28 -1.77 27.16
N VAL A 133 16.47 -0.75 27.44
CA VAL A 133 16.95 0.62 27.57
C VAL A 133 18.11 0.55 28.55
N PRO A 134 19.33 0.97 28.18
CA PRO A 134 20.44 0.96 29.13
C PRO A 134 20.02 1.80 30.35
N PRO A 135 20.31 1.35 31.57
CA PRO A 135 19.97 2.13 32.75
C PRO A 135 20.52 3.55 32.60
N PRO A 136 19.78 4.58 33.05
CA PRO A 136 20.30 5.94 33.04
C PRO A 136 21.65 5.94 33.78
N PRO A 137 22.62 6.77 33.34
CA PRO A 137 23.88 6.89 34.06
C PRO A 137 23.57 7.19 35.51
N THR A 138 24.00 6.30 36.40
CA THR A 138 23.98 6.54 37.84
C THR A 138 24.77 7.82 38.08
N ASP A 139 24.07 8.87 38.50
CA ASP A 139 24.68 10.10 39.00
C ASP A 139 25.42 9.75 40.31
N GLY A 140 26.64 9.26 40.15
CA GLY A 140 27.57 9.05 41.24
C GLY A 140 28.18 10.39 41.60
N GLY A 141 27.49 11.13 42.47
CA GLY A 141 27.89 12.49 42.81
C GLY A 141 27.35 13.06 44.12
N ASP A 142 26.72 12.28 45.00
CA ASP A 142 26.48 12.71 46.39
C ASP A 142 27.79 12.60 47.19
N GLY A 143 28.68 13.56 46.96
CA GLY A 143 29.85 13.86 47.78
C GLY A 143 29.56 15.07 48.67
N GLU A 144 29.01 14.77 49.84
CA GLU A 144 28.90 15.54 51.10
C GLU A 144 29.59 16.93 51.18
N PRO A 145 28.89 17.97 51.68
CA PRO A 145 29.47 19.28 51.94
C PRO A 145 30.15 19.33 53.32
N PRO A 146 31.40 19.82 53.45
CA PRO A 146 31.90 20.24 54.75
C PRO A 146 31.48 21.68 55.03
N GLU A 147 30.59 21.82 56.01
CA GLU A 147 30.46 23.03 56.81
C GLU A 147 31.84 23.52 57.31
N GLN A 148 32.02 24.84 57.19
CA GLN A 148 32.74 25.72 58.12
C GLN A 148 34.22 25.42 58.46
N ARG A 149 35.11 26.23 57.88
CA ARG A 149 36.10 27.00 58.67
C ARG A 149 36.69 28.15 57.85
N SER A 150 36.35 29.40 58.20
CA SER A 150 37.24 30.59 58.25
C SER A 150 36.47 31.93 58.12
N ARG A 151 36.01 32.45 59.25
CA ARG A 151 36.15 33.83 59.79
C ARG A 151 34.92 34.28 60.55
#